data_AF-A0A973Q1E4-F1
#
_entry.id   AF-A0A973Q1E4-F1
#
_cell.length_a   1.000
_cell.length_b   1.000
_cell.length_c   1.000
_cell.angle_alpha   90.00
_cell.angle_beta   90.00
_cell.angle_gamma   90.00
#
_symmetry.space_group_name_H-M   'P 1'
#
loop_
_entity.id
_entity.type
_entity.pdbx_description
1 polymer ?
#
loop_
_entity_poly.entity_id
_entity_poly.type
_entity_poly.pdbx_seq_one_letter_code
_entity_poly.pdbx_strand_id
1 'polypeptide(L)'
;MELVLVVLTPAMPAAGTGISPQILADILWANADPIEGLQHINARRGPEPGDHTIGFFLVPDTAPASATADTVLGLCRRAIRTAPALSGWSVALYRIPQHSLDSPDAFGEPP
;
A
#
# COMPACT_ATOMS: atom_id res chain seq x y z
N MET A 1 13.55 11.93 -0.82
CA MET A 1 12.91 10.60 -0.89
C MET A 1 11.66 10.66 -0.05
N GLU A 2 10.54 10.25 -0.63
CA GLU A 2 9.23 10.27 0.02
C GLU A 2 8.67 8.84 0.06
N LEU A 3 8.08 8.47 1.21
CA LEU A 3 7.43 7.17 1.40
C LEU A 3 5.91 7.36 1.35
N VAL A 4 5.27 6.67 0.42
CA VAL A 4 3.80 6.57 0.36
C VAL A 4 3.40 5.14 0.69
N LEU A 5 2.49 4.99 1.66
CA LEU A 5 1.94 3.71 2.05
C LEU A 5 0.52 3.55 1.49
N VAL A 6 0.24 2.38 0.93
CA VAL A 6 -1.11 2.00 0.47
C VAL A 6 -1.50 0.63 0.99
N VAL A 7 -2.80 0.38 1.07
CA VAL A 7 -3.39 -0.94 1.24
C VAL A 7 -4.00 -1.37 -0.09
N LEU A 8 -3.72 -2.60 -0.45
CA LEU A 8 -4.38 -3.34 -1.52
C LEU A 8 -5.26 -4.42 -0.88
N THR A 9 -6.56 -4.31 -1.11
CA THR A 9 -7.60 -5.20 -0.54
C THR A 9 -8.27 -5.98 -1.66
N PRO A 10 -8.33 -7.32 -1.60
CA PRO A 10 -9.04 -8.12 -2.60
C PRO A 10 -10.57 -7.95 -2.49
N ALA A 11 -11.31 -7.93 -3.62
CA ALA A 11 -12.78 -7.77 -3.64
C ALA A 11 -13.56 -8.82 -2.85
N MET A 12 -12.98 -9.99 -2.64
CA MET A 12 -13.60 -11.08 -1.91
C MET A 12 -12.53 -11.68 -1.00
N PRO A 13 -12.83 -11.99 0.27
CA PRO A 13 -12.01 -12.88 1.08
C PRO A 13 -12.21 -14.32 0.56
N ALA A 14 -12.04 -14.53 -0.74
CA ALA A 14 -11.97 -15.84 -1.32
C ALA A 14 -10.64 -16.42 -0.87
N ALA A 15 -10.70 -17.13 0.27
CA ALA A 15 -9.73 -18.12 0.73
C ALA A 15 -8.38 -18.07 -0.03
N GLY A 16 -7.54 -17.10 0.31
CA GLY A 16 -6.21 -16.96 -0.28
C GLY A 16 -6.22 -16.72 -1.79
N THR A 17 -6.26 -15.45 -2.21
CA THR A 17 -5.81 -15.07 -3.55
C THR A 17 -4.37 -15.55 -3.85
N GLY A 18 -3.62 -16.05 -2.85
CA GLY A 18 -2.38 -16.79 -3.05
C GLY A 18 -1.21 -15.94 -3.54
N ILE A 19 -1.47 -14.68 -3.87
CA ILE A 19 -0.47 -13.73 -4.32
C ILE A 19 0.42 -13.41 -3.13
N SER A 20 1.68 -13.80 -3.23
CA SER A 20 2.69 -13.44 -2.25
C SER A 20 2.99 -11.95 -2.37
N PRO A 21 3.44 -11.28 -1.28
CA PRO A 21 3.84 -9.89 -1.35
C PRO A 21 4.93 -9.64 -2.41
N GLN A 22 5.82 -10.61 -2.65
CA GLN A 22 6.82 -10.50 -3.71
C GLN A 22 6.19 -10.42 -5.10
N ILE A 23 5.27 -11.33 -5.44
CA ILE A 23 4.57 -11.31 -6.73
C ILE A 23 3.81 -9.99 -6.90
N LEU A 24 3.20 -9.49 -5.82
CA LEU A 24 2.52 -8.20 -5.86
C LEU A 24 3.49 -7.05 -6.16
N ALA A 25 4.66 -7.03 -5.52
CA ALA A 25 5.71 -6.07 -5.82
C ALA A 25 6.22 -6.18 -7.27
N ASP A 26 6.39 -7.39 -7.79
CA ASP A 26 6.81 -7.63 -9.18
C ASP A 26 5.77 -7.11 -10.19
N ILE A 27 4.48 -7.34 -9.94
CA ILE A 27 3.39 -6.81 -10.77
C ILE A 27 3.41 -5.27 -10.76
N LEU A 28 3.59 -4.67 -9.58
CA LEU A 28 3.63 -3.21 -9.44
C LEU A 28 4.87 -2.63 -10.15
N TRP A 29 6.03 -3.29 -10.03
CA TRP A 29 7.25 -2.92 -10.76
C TRP A 29 7.06 -2.99 -12.27
N ALA A 30 6.42 -4.05 -12.77
CA ALA A 30 6.16 -4.22 -14.20
C ALA A 30 5.22 -3.15 -14.79
N ASN A 31 4.45 -2.45 -13.95
CA ASN A 31 3.52 -1.40 -14.36
C ASN A 31 3.98 0.02 -14.01
N ALA A 32 5.12 0.15 -13.33
CA ALA A 32 5.70 1.43 -12.98
C ALA A 32 6.26 2.13 -14.22
N ASP A 33 6.02 3.43 -14.33
CA ASP A 33 6.66 4.25 -15.37
C ASP A 33 7.95 4.87 -14.82
N PRO A 34 9.09 4.79 -15.52
CA PRO A 34 10.34 5.41 -15.05
C PRO A 34 10.22 6.92 -14.83
N ILE A 35 9.29 7.61 -15.50
CA ILE A 35 9.05 9.05 -15.29
C ILE A 35 8.40 9.36 -13.93
N GLU A 36 7.80 8.36 -13.28
CA GLU A 36 7.13 8.51 -11.98
C GLU A 36 8.13 8.56 -10.80
N GLY A 37 9.43 8.38 -11.05
CA GLY A 37 10.48 8.55 -10.04
C GLY A 37 10.52 7.45 -8.96
N LEU A 38 9.89 6.31 -9.24
CA LEU A 38 9.85 5.17 -8.32
C LEU A 38 11.22 4.51 -8.18
N GLN A 39 11.72 4.40 -6.95
CA GLN A 39 13.02 3.77 -6.65
C GLN A 39 12.87 2.42 -5.98
N HIS A 40 11.94 2.29 -5.03
CA HIS A 40 11.74 1.05 -4.29
C HIS A 40 10.26 0.76 -4.04
N ILE A 41 9.93 -0.52 -4.11
CA ILE A 41 8.63 -1.07 -3.69
C ILE A 41 8.90 -2.09 -2.59
N ASN A 42 8.23 -1.94 -1.45
CA ASN A 42 8.21 -2.94 -0.39
C ASN A 42 6.79 -3.41 -0.16
N ALA A 43 6.53 -4.70 -0.37
CA ALA A 43 5.23 -5.30 -0.12
C ALA A 43 5.28 -6.15 1.14
N ARG A 44 4.24 -6.03 1.97
CA ARG A 44 4.05 -6.82 3.19
C ARG A 44 2.58 -7.23 3.30
N ARG A 45 2.33 -8.24 4.13
CA ARG A 45 0.95 -8.56 4.52
C ARG A 45 0.36 -7.37 5.29
N GLY A 46 -0.89 -7.07 4.99
CA GLY A 46 -1.66 -6.00 5.61
C GLY A 46 -2.23 -6.41 6.98
N PRO A 47 -2.97 -5.49 7.63
CA PRO A 47 -3.56 -5.72 8.94
C PRO A 47 -4.69 -6.76 8.91
N GLU A 48 -5.42 -6.87 7.81
CA GLU A 48 -6.50 -7.85 7.63
C GLU A 48 -6.05 -9.07 6.81
N PRO A 49 -6.65 -10.25 7.04
CA PRO A 49 -6.29 -11.46 6.30
C PRO A 49 -6.61 -11.32 4.81
N GLY A 50 -5.56 -11.30 3.98
CA GLY A 50 -5.65 -11.17 2.53
C GLY A 50 -5.22 -9.79 2.01
N ASP A 51 -5.17 -8.79 2.90
CA ASP A 51 -4.68 -7.46 2.57
C ASP A 51 -3.16 -7.46 2.40
N HIS A 52 -2.71 -6.49 1.61
CA HIS A 52 -1.29 -6.22 1.42
C HIS A 52 -1.01 -4.74 1.61
N THR A 53 -0.07 -4.43 2.50
CA THR A 53 0.45 -3.08 2.67
C THR A 53 1.67 -2.91 1.78
N ILE A 54 1.66 -1.88 0.94
CA ILE A 54 2.77 -1.56 0.04
C ILE A 54 3.36 -0.20 0.41
N GLY A 55 4.68 -0.15 0.57
CA GLY A 55 5.46 1.08 0.65
C GLY A 55 6.15 1.38 -0.67
N PHE A 56 5.86 2.56 -1.20
CA PHE A 56 6.49 3.12 -2.39
C PHE A 56 7.47 4.20 -1.97
N PHE A 57 8.72 4.09 -2.41
CA PHE A 57 9.74 5.10 -2.23
C PHE A 57 9.98 5.83 -3.55
N LEU A 58 9.64 7.11 -3.58
CA LEU A 58 9.79 7.95 -4.77
C LEU A 58 10.84 9.04 -4.53
N VAL A 59 11.51 9.43 -5.59
CA VAL A 59 12.24 10.71 -5.62
C VAL A 59 11.21 11.78 -5.91
N PRO A 60 10.99 12.72 -4.98
CA PRO A 60 10.19 13.88 -5.31
C PRO A 60 10.95 14.66 -6.38
N ASP A 61 10.37 14.76 -7.57
CA ASP A 61 10.59 15.96 -8.37
C ASP A 61 10.00 17.15 -7.59
N THR A 62 10.27 18.39 -7.98
CA THR A 62 9.85 19.63 -7.28
C THR A 62 8.35 19.78 -6.93
N ALA A 63 7.52 18.77 -7.21
CA ALA A 63 6.11 18.64 -6.87
C ALA A 63 5.85 18.38 -5.35
N PRO A 64 4.67 18.79 -4.85
CA PRO A 64 4.26 18.56 -3.46
C PRO A 64 3.95 17.08 -3.18
N ALA A 65 4.05 16.66 -1.91
CA ALA A 65 3.78 15.29 -1.46
C ALA A 65 2.39 14.72 -1.87
N SER A 66 1.38 15.59 -2.04
CA SER A 66 0.07 15.19 -2.55
C SER A 66 0.11 14.66 -3.99
N ALA A 67 1.06 15.15 -4.80
CA ALA A 67 1.27 14.66 -6.16
C ALA A 67 1.86 13.23 -6.13
N THR A 68 2.78 12.94 -5.21
CA THR A 68 3.37 11.60 -5.03
C THR A 68 2.30 10.55 -4.69
N ALA A 69 1.36 10.90 -3.82
CA ALA A 69 0.27 10.00 -3.44
C ALA A 69 -0.68 9.71 -4.62
N ASP A 70 -0.99 10.71 -5.45
CA ASP A 70 -1.81 10.52 -6.65
C ASP A 70 -1.09 9.66 -7.69
N THR A 71 0.22 9.88 -7.90
CA THR A 71 1.07 9.03 -8.75
C THR A 71 1.02 7.57 -8.33
N VAL A 72 1.21 7.29 -7.03
CA VAL A 72 1.16 5.92 -6.50
C VAL A 72 -0.22 5.29 -6.66
N LEU A 73 -1.29 6.04 -6.38
CA LEU A 73 -2.65 5.56 -6.61
C LEU A 73 -2.92 5.29 -8.10
N GLY A 74 -2.40 6.14 -8.99
CA GLY A 74 -2.46 6.00 -10.44
C GLY A 74 -1.77 4.70 -10.89
N LEU A 75 -0.56 4.45 -10.40
CA LEU A 75 0.19 3.22 -10.66
C LEU A 75 -0.57 1.98 -10.17
N CYS A 76 -1.07 1.98 -8.94
CA CYS A 76 -1.85 0.85 -8.40
C CYS A 76 -3.12 0.59 -9.23
N ARG A 77 -3.85 1.65 -9.60
CA ARG A 77 -5.05 1.53 -10.46
C ARG A 77 -4.70 1.01 -11.85
N ARG A 78 -3.56 1.42 -12.41
CA ARG A 78 -3.05 0.89 -13.68
C ARG A 78 -2.76 -0.60 -13.54
N ALA A 79 -2.00 -1.00 -12.51
CA ALA A 79 -1.69 -2.40 -12.24
C ALA A 79 -2.94 -3.27 -12.06
N ILE A 80 -3.97 -2.78 -11.33
CA ILE A 80 -5.25 -3.48 -11.18
C ILE A 80 -5.96 -3.69 -12.51
N ARG A 81 -5.89 -2.72 -13.43
CA ARG A 81 -6.51 -2.83 -14.76
C ARG A 81 -5.75 -3.74 -15.72
N THR A 82 -4.42 -3.80 -15.61
CA THR A 82 -3.56 -4.53 -16.55
C THR A 82 -3.28 -5.96 -16.09
N ALA A 83 -3.24 -6.21 -14.78
CA ALA A 83 -2.94 -7.52 -14.22
C ALA A 83 -4.24 -8.26 -13.88
N PRO A 84 -4.60 -9.35 -14.61
CA PRO A 84 -5.80 -10.12 -14.30
C PRO A 84 -5.76 -10.76 -12.90
N ALA A 85 -4.56 -11.00 -12.37
CA ALA A 85 -4.34 -11.47 -11.00
C ALA A 85 -4.86 -10.48 -9.93
N LEU A 86 -4.93 -9.19 -10.26
CA LEU A 86 -5.42 -8.12 -9.39
C LEU A 86 -6.87 -7.72 -9.71
N SER A 87 -7.57 -8.49 -10.55
CA SER A 87 -8.95 -8.18 -10.93
C SER A 87 -9.86 -8.14 -9.69
N GLY A 88 -10.61 -7.04 -9.55
CA GLY A 88 -11.47 -6.78 -8.40
C GLY A 88 -10.74 -6.26 -7.16
N TRP A 89 -9.42 -6.14 -7.16
CA TRP A 89 -8.71 -5.54 -6.02
C TRP A 89 -8.99 -4.05 -5.94
N SER A 90 -9.02 -3.54 -4.71
CA SER A 90 -9.18 -2.12 -4.39
C SER A 90 -7.90 -1.58 -3.77
N VAL A 91 -7.62 -0.30 -4.01
CA VAL A 91 -6.47 0.40 -3.43
C VAL A 91 -6.93 1.60 -2.62
N ALA A 92 -6.33 1.78 -1.45
CA ALA A 92 -6.52 2.95 -0.60
C ALA A 92 -5.17 3.40 -0.02
N LEU A 93 -5.03 4.69 0.30
CA LEU A 93 -3.88 5.18 1.06
C LEU A 93 -3.93 4.56 2.47
N TYR A 94 -2.80 4.03 2.94
CA TYR A 94 -2.69 3.53 4.30
C TYR A 94 -2.73 4.73 5.24
N ARG A 95 -3.88 4.96 5.87
CA ARG A 95 -3.96 5.83 7.03
C ARG A 95 -3.62 4.99 8.23
N ILE A 96 -2.60 5.40 8.97
CA ILE A 96 -2.26 4.79 10.25
C ILE A 96 -3.54 4.79 11.10
N PRO A 97 -4.08 3.62 11.50
CA PRO A 97 -5.24 3.62 12.38
C PRO A 97 -4.84 4.32 13.68
N GLN A 98 -5.55 5.37 14.06
CA GLN A 98 -5.25 6.17 15.26
C GLN A 98 -5.54 5.43 16.59
N HIS A 99 -5.84 4.13 16.55
CA HIS A 99 -6.35 3.34 17.68
C HIS A 99 -5.31 3.02 18.77
N SER A 100 -4.07 3.49 18.69
CA SER A 100 -3.03 3.19 19.70
C SER A 100 -2.58 4.39 20.53
N LEU A 101 -3.24 5.55 20.42
CA LEU A 101 -2.90 6.75 21.22
C LEU A 101 -3.93 7.12 22.30
N ASP A 102 -5.08 6.43 22.34
CA ASP A 102 -6.20 6.75 23.24
C ASP A 102 -6.42 5.68 24.33
N SER A 103 -5.35 5.12 24.90
CA SER A 103 -5.49 4.26 26.09
C SER A 103 -4.97 5.01 27.33
N PRO A 104 -5.84 5.72 28.07
CA PRO A 104 -5.46 6.41 29.31
C PRO A 104 -5.29 5.47 30.54
N ASP A 105 -5.39 4.15 30.39
CA ASP A 105 -5.52 3.21 31.52
C ASP A 105 -4.22 2.47 31.92
N ALA A 106 -3.06 2.83 31.37
CA ALA A 106 -1.81 2.10 31.66
C ALA A 106 -1.10 2.53 32.96
N PHE A 107 -1.57 3.57 33.65
CA PHE A 107 -1.04 4.03 34.94
C PHE A 107 -1.99 3.65 36.09
N GLY A 108 -2.35 2.36 36.16
CA GLY A 108 -2.93 1.77 37.35
C GLY A 108 -1.84 1.59 38.40
N GLU A 109 -1.68 2.58 39.27
CA GLU A 109 -0.84 2.52 40.47
C GLU A 109 -1.58 1.70 41.54
N PRO A 110 -1.07 0.53 41.99
CA PRO A 110 -1.70 -0.21 43.07
C PRO A 110 -1.31 0.35 44.45
N PRO A 111 -2.19 0.23 45.46
CA PRO A 111 -2.02 0.78 46.81
C PRO A 111 -0.96 0.06 47.66
#